data_AF-A0A353Z4B2-F1
#
_entry.id   AF-A0A353Z4B2-F1
#
_cell.length_a   1.000
_cell.length_b   1.000
_cell.length_c   1.000
_cell.angle_alpha   90.00
_cell.angle_beta   90.00
_cell.angle_gamma   90.00
#
_symmetry.space_group_name_H-M   'P 1'
#
loop_
_entity.id
_entity.type
_entity.pdbx_description
1 polymer ?
#
loop_
_entity_poly.entity_id
_entity_poly.type
_entity_poly.pdbx_seq_one_letter_code
_entity_poly.pdbx_strand_id
1 'polypeptide(L)' 'MSKPIVATTSLAGCFGCHMSVLDIDERILDLIQLVDFDKSPINDIKKFTRKCDIGLIEGGCCNS' A
#
# COMPACT_ATOMS: atom_id res chain seq x y z
N MET A 1 16.12 2.81 -14.47
CA MET A 1 14.71 2.38 -14.57
C MET A 1 13.91 3.17 -13.55
N SER A 2 12.66 3.54 -13.87
CA SER A 2 11.75 4.10 -12.87
C SER A 2 11.38 3.04 -11.84
N LYS A 3 11.25 3.43 -10.57
CA LYS A 3 10.75 2.53 -9.52
C LYS A 3 9.31 2.10 -9.84
N PRO A 4 8.92 0.83 -9.61
CA PRO A 4 7.53 0.43 -9.67
C PRO A 4 6.68 1.23 -8.69
N ILE A 5 5.45 1.55 -9.09
CA ILE A 5 4.50 2.31 -8.28
C ILE A 5 3.60 1.32 -7.53
N VAL A 6 3.61 1.40 -6.20
CA VAL A 6 2.78 0.57 -5.31
C VAL A 6 1.68 1.42 -4.70
N ALA A 7 0.46 0.90 -4.67
CA ALA A 7 -0.63 1.50 -3.92
C ALA A 7 -1.30 0.45 -3.04
N THR A 8 -1.84 0.88 -1.90
CA THR A 8 -2.55 -0.03 -1.00
C THR A 8 -3.89 0.55 -0.55
N THR A 9 -4.82 -0.33 -0.20
CA THR A 9 -6.08 0.09 0.40
C THR A 9 -6.62 -0.99 1.32
N SER A 10 -7.28 -0.58 2.38
CA SER A 10 -8.06 -1.47 3.25
C SER A 10 -9.53 -1.23 2.98
N LEU A 11 -10.25 -2.28 2.58
CA LEU A 11 -11.70 -2.30 2.37
C LEU A 11 -12.36 -2.82 3.66
N ALA A 12 -13.17 -3.87 3.57
CA ALA A 12 -13.73 -4.58 4.73
C ALA A 12 -12.68 -5.48 5.40
N GLY A 13 -11.61 -4.87 5.89
CA GLY A 13 -10.50 -5.52 6.59
C GLY A 13 -10.37 -5.02 8.03
N CYS A 14 -9.54 -5.70 8.83
CA CYS A 14 -9.23 -5.30 10.20
C CYS A 14 -7.96 -4.45 10.32
N PHE A 15 -7.35 -4.09 9.19
CA PHE A 15 -6.04 -3.46 9.05
C PHE A 15 -4.84 -4.38 9.38
N GLY A 16 -5.09 -5.66 9.68
CA GLY A 16 -4.06 -6.62 10.07
C GLY A 16 -3.09 -6.99 8.94
N CYS A 17 -3.55 -6.97 7.68
CA CYS A 17 -2.64 -7.24 6.55
C CYS A 17 -1.66 -6.08 6.35
N HIS A 18 -2.11 -4.83 6.50
CA HIS A 18 -1.20 -3.68 6.50
C HIS A 18 -0.23 -3.75 7.67
N MET A 19 -0.66 -4.17 8.86
CA MET A 19 0.26 -4.39 9.98
C MET A 19 1.30 -5.46 9.65
N SER A 20 0.89 -6.58 9.04
CA SER A 20 1.84 -7.61 8.58
C SER A 20 2.82 -7.11 7.50
N VAL A 21 2.43 -6.14 6.67
CA VAL A 21 3.34 -5.45 5.74
C VAL A 21 4.34 -4.56 6.48
N LEU A 22 3.92 -3.90 7.56
CA LEU A 22 4.80 -3.10 8.41
C LEU A 22 5.69 -3.96 9.33
N ASP A 23 5.27 -5.18 9.62
CA ASP A 23 5.98 -6.20 10.40
C ASP A 23 7.14 -6.86 9.62
N ILE A 24 7.59 -6.24 8.54
CA ILE A 24 8.87 -6.56 7.90
C ILE A 24 10.05 -5.84 8.56
N ASP A 25 9.76 -5.06 9.60
CA ASP A 25 10.70 -4.30 10.42
C ASP A 25 11.51 -3.30 9.58
N GLU A 26 12.83 -3.26 9.79
CA GLU A 26 13.76 -2.37 9.09
C GLU A 26 13.77 -2.55 7.57
N ARG A 27 13.30 -3.69 7.05
CA ARG A 27 13.21 -3.93 5.59
C ARG A 27 12.22 -2.99 4.90
N ILE A 28 11.38 -2.27 5.65
CA ILE A 28 10.57 -1.20 5.08
C ILE A 28 11.44 -0.08 4.50
N LEU A 29 12.61 0.17 5.10
CA LEU A 29 13.58 1.16 4.63
C LEU A 29 14.20 0.75 3.29
N ASP A 30 14.44 -0.55 3.10
CA ASP A 30 14.88 -1.10 1.80
C ASP A 30 13.73 -1.05 0.77
N LEU A 31 12.51 -1.38 1.18
CA LEU A 31 11.35 -1.37 0.30
C LEU A 31 11.10 0.02 -0.31
N ILE A 32 11.19 1.10 0.48
CA ILE A 32 11.03 2.47 -0.05
C ILE A 32 12.16 2.89 -1.02
N GLN A 33 13.31 2.20 -1.01
CA GLN A 33 14.34 2.38 -2.04
C GLN A 33 13.98 1.67 -3.35
N LEU A 34 13.16 0.61 -3.29
CA LEU A 34 12.79 -0.20 -4.45
C LEU A 34 11.52 0.30 -5.15
N VAL A 35 10.56 0.86 -4.41
CA VAL A 35 9.24 1.26 -4.93
C VAL A 35 8.87 2.69 -4.59
N ASP A 36 7.97 3.27 -5.37
CA ASP A 36 7.29 4.53 -5.05
C ASP A 36 5.88 4.23 -4.53
N PHE A 37 5.54 4.70 -3.33
CA PHE A 37 4.18 4.59 -2.82
C PHE A 37 3.28 5.71 -3.38
N ASP A 38 2.17 5.33 -4.01
CA ASP A 38 1.01 6.21 -4.26
C ASP A 38 0.04 6.10 -3.06
N LYS A 39 -1.26 6.32 -3.25
CA LYS A 39 -2.30 6.17 -2.23
C LYS A 39 -2.09 4.91 -1.38
N SER A 40 -1.93 5.12 -0.08
CA SER A 40 -1.92 4.07 0.93
C SER A 40 -2.50 4.59 2.24
N PRO A 41 -3.18 3.78 3.07
CA PRO A 41 -3.60 4.20 4.40
C PRO A 41 -2.44 4.57 5.34
N ILE A 42 -1.20 4.17 5.01
CA ILE A 42 0.01 4.49 5.79
C ILE A 42 0.66 5.83 5.40
N ASN A 43 0.11 6.52 4.38
CA ASN A 43 0.55 7.86 3.96
C ASN A 43 -0.65 8.81 3.84
N ASP A 44 -0.38 10.09 3.54
CA ASP A 44 -1.43 11.13 3.51
C ASP A 44 -2.05 11.34 2.11
N ILE A 45 -1.71 10.51 1.11
CA ILE A 45 -2.23 10.63 -0.25
C ILE A 45 -3.68 10.12 -0.30
N LYS A 46 -4.65 11.04 -0.47
CA LYS A 46 -6.08 10.70 -0.35
C LYS A 46 -6.71 10.10 -1.61
N LYS A 47 -6.14 10.36 -2.77
CA LYS A 47 -6.63 9.88 -4.08
C LYS A 47 -5.45 9.30 -4.85
N PHE A 48 -5.71 8.30 -5.69
CA PHE A 48 -4.69 7.82 -6.62
C PHE A 48 -4.22 8.99 -7.50
N THR A 49 -2.93 9.27 -7.46
CA THR A 49 -2.33 10.38 -8.22
C THR A 49 -1.92 9.93 -9.62
N ARG A 50 -1.65 8.63 -9.79
CA ARG A 50 -1.26 8.00 -11.05
C ARG A 50 -1.68 6.51 -11.06
N LYS A 51 -1.46 5.85 -12.20
CA LYS A 51 -1.68 4.39 -12.31
C LYS A 51 -0.55 3.67 -11.57
N CYS A 52 -0.91 2.82 -10.61
CA CYS A 52 0.04 1.94 -9.93
C CYS A 52 0.34 0.69 -10.77
N ASP A 53 1.54 0.14 -10.60
CA ASP A 53 1.95 -1.13 -11.19
C ASP A 53 1.50 -2.32 -10.31
N ILE A 54 1.49 -2.12 -8.98
CA ILE A 54 1.11 -3.13 -8.00
C ILE A 54 0.08 -2.55 -7.03
N GLY A 55 -1.05 -3.23 -6.89
CA GLY A 55 -2.10 -2.89 -5.92
C GLY A 55 -2.23 -3.96 -4.84
N LEU A 56 -2.02 -3.57 -3.57
CA LEU A 56 -2.26 -4.43 -2.42
C LEU A 56 -3.62 -4.10 -1.79
N ILE A 57 -4.56 -5.02 -1.89
CA ILE A 57 -5.93 -4.84 -1.40
C ILE A 57 -6.13 -5.73 -0.17
N GLU A 58 -6.42 -5.10 0.97
CA GLU A 58 -6.85 -5.79 2.18
C GLU A 58 -8.38 -5.78 2.28
N GLY A 59 -8.95 -6.92 2.68
CA GLY A 59 -10.38 -7.04 2.98
C GLY A 59 -11.25 -7.26 1.75
N GLY A 60 -12.50 -7.68 2.00
CA GLY A 60 -13.51 -7.87 0.96
C GLY A 60 -14.32 -6.61 0.67
N CYS A 61 -15.32 -6.72 -0.21
CA CYS A 61 -16.32 -5.70 -0.40
C CYS A 61 -17.52 -5.98 0.52
N CYS A 62 -17.81 -5.08 1.47
CA CYS A 62 -18.97 -5.18 2.37
C CYS A 62 -19.99 -4.05 2.19
N ASN A 63 -19.76 -3.15 1.23
CA ASN A 63 -20.62 -2.03 0.87
C ASN A 63 -20.37 -1.63 -0.60
N SER A 64 -21.23 -0.74 -1.10
CA SER A 64 -21.21 -0.16 -2.45
C SER A 64 -20.54 1.21 -2.49
#